data_AF-A0A7S0QPM2-F1
#
_entry.id   AF-A0A7S0QPM2-F1
#
_cell.length_a   1.000
_cell.length_b   1.000
_cell.length_c   1.000
_cell.angle_alpha   90.00
_cell.angle_beta   90.00
_cell.angle_gamma   90.00
#
_symmetry.space_group_name_H-M   'P 1'
#
loop_
_entity.id
_entity.type
_entity.pdbx_description
1 polymer ?
#
loop_
_entity_poly.entity_id
_entity_poly.type
_entity_poly.pdbx_seq_one_letter_code
_entity_poly.pdbx_strand_id
1 'polypeptide(L)'
;PALSAAAAAGPSTAVALSGMQAMVPADAAGGGAVVAVGMTESSCSAEQMVPLRRMPDQDFKYFRLVLMQETLYAKMLEGWEARWGAEMVRDSLSLLCISRRGLTPEELMDMLQIESRGLMTPWLEFSQALRADLAVRSEGLIGFVYSAFRLAVERRYLRNDLDRRRAQLQIVEYFERRRDNVKRAADELPYALESIGEWSRLRNCLSSSLDMLHELYNDKNKADLLRFWRKGVQFGDASGYAEASRCYLSNLQQLEEEGMAPELLWQSSLTTARFLGDAGQFKDAERILSRAREMAKELGGGDRFLAEVSLRCAEVLNKWAATTPEYSMDMMISAASFAKEAADVYAYMPDAETNEEYAQALYWMGLNFATLVRLGGGGIWSTPRSMEIAEQALSRCAAVRLRNGGSPMRMAEVYFGQGV
;
A
#
# COMPACT_ATOMS: atom_id res chain seq x y z
N PRO A 1 -12.54 -60.04 -40.56
CA PRO A 1 -13.59 -60.22 -39.53
C PRO A 1 -14.11 -58.84 -39.07
N ALA A 2 -14.94 -58.18 -39.90
CA ALA A 2 -16.41 -58.09 -39.77
C ALA A 2 -16.84 -57.30 -38.51
N LEU A 3 -17.21 -56.01 -38.59
CA LEU A 3 -18.43 -55.35 -39.11
C LEU A 3 -19.65 -55.34 -38.15
N SER A 4 -20.12 -54.12 -37.86
CA SER A 4 -21.51 -53.59 -37.83
C SER A 4 -21.77 -52.74 -36.57
N ALA A 5 -22.24 -51.48 -36.53
CA ALA A 5 -23.02 -50.55 -37.36
C ALA A 5 -24.40 -50.20 -36.73
N ALA A 6 -24.83 -48.95 -36.99
CA ALA A 6 -26.13 -48.27 -36.78
C ALA A 6 -26.22 -47.35 -35.53
N ALA A 7 -26.31 -46.00 -35.61
CA ALA A 7 -27.28 -45.09 -36.28
C ALA A 7 -28.66 -45.09 -35.55
N ALA A 8 -29.41 -44.00 -35.27
CA ALA A 8 -29.42 -42.61 -35.75
C ALA A 8 -30.35 -41.71 -34.87
N ALA A 9 -30.28 -40.39 -35.13
CA ALA A 9 -31.37 -39.40 -35.19
C ALA A 9 -32.01 -38.79 -33.91
N GLY A 10 -31.95 -37.45 -33.82
CA GLY A 10 -32.89 -36.61 -33.05
C GLY A 10 -34.26 -36.47 -33.76
N PRO A 11 -35.20 -35.64 -33.24
CA PRO A 11 -35.13 -34.20 -33.52
C PRO A 11 -35.69 -33.25 -32.42
N SER A 12 -35.63 -31.96 -32.78
CA SER A 12 -36.02 -30.70 -32.13
C SER A 12 -37.54 -30.46 -31.91
N THR A 13 -37.84 -29.30 -31.30
CA THR A 13 -39.11 -28.52 -31.15
C THR A 13 -39.87 -28.75 -29.83
N ALA A 14 -40.12 -27.78 -28.92
CA ALA A 14 -40.59 -26.38 -28.92
C ALA A 14 -42.04 -26.29 -28.34
N VAL A 15 -42.30 -25.18 -27.61
CA VAL A 15 -43.62 -24.54 -27.32
C VAL A 15 -44.37 -24.87 -26.00
N ALA A 16 -44.21 -23.94 -25.04
CA ALA A 16 -45.21 -23.06 -24.40
C ALA A 16 -46.23 -23.50 -23.31
N LEU A 17 -46.25 -22.62 -22.27
CA LEU A 17 -47.38 -21.94 -21.61
C LEU A 17 -48.43 -22.70 -20.76
N SER A 18 -48.56 -22.23 -19.50
CA SER A 18 -49.82 -21.74 -18.85
C SER A 18 -50.25 -22.42 -17.54
N GLY A 19 -50.72 -21.58 -16.59
CA GLY A 19 -51.61 -21.91 -15.46
C GLY A 19 -51.08 -21.49 -14.09
N MET A 20 -51.36 -20.28 -13.57
CA MET A 20 -52.50 -19.93 -12.66
C MET A 20 -52.48 -20.71 -11.34
N GLN A 21 -52.70 -20.20 -10.12
CA GLN A 21 -53.19 -18.94 -9.54
C GLN A 21 -52.92 -19.02 -8.01
N ALA A 22 -52.41 -17.97 -7.36
CA ALA A 22 -53.10 -17.05 -6.44
C ALA A 22 -53.50 -17.58 -5.04
N MET A 23 -52.97 -16.95 -3.98
CA MET A 23 -53.76 -16.58 -2.79
C MET A 23 -53.21 -15.30 -2.15
N VAL A 24 -54.13 -14.36 -1.89
CA VAL A 24 -54.01 -12.98 -1.41
C VAL A 24 -54.41 -12.94 0.08
N PRO A 25 -53.95 -11.96 0.88
CA PRO A 25 -54.80 -10.83 1.33
C PRO A 25 -54.02 -9.48 1.25
N ALA A 26 -54.49 -8.35 0.66
CA ALA A 26 -55.66 -7.47 0.91
C ALA A 26 -55.80 -7.10 2.41
N ASP A 27 -55.80 -5.87 2.90
CA ASP A 27 -55.94 -4.51 2.36
C ASP A 27 -55.40 -3.50 3.39
N ALA A 28 -54.86 -2.35 2.94
CA ALA A 28 -55.11 -1.04 3.55
C ALA A 28 -54.60 0.08 2.62
N ALA A 29 -55.51 0.99 2.29
CA ALA A 29 -55.47 1.94 1.20
C ALA A 29 -54.81 3.30 1.51
N GLY A 30 -54.40 3.98 0.43
CA GLY A 30 -54.17 5.43 0.32
C GLY A 30 -52.75 5.79 -0.14
N GLY A 31 -52.46 6.41 -1.27
CA GLY A 31 -53.25 7.00 -2.35
C GLY A 31 -52.33 7.94 -3.17
N GLY A 32 -52.33 7.81 -4.51
CA GLY A 32 -51.81 8.76 -5.51
C GLY A 32 -50.28 8.82 -5.67
N ALA A 33 -49.65 8.79 -6.85
CA ALA A 33 -50.13 8.88 -8.24
C ALA A 33 -49.15 8.14 -9.16
N VAL A 34 -49.71 7.43 -10.14
CA VAL A 34 -49.01 6.76 -11.24
C VAL A 34 -48.83 7.77 -12.38
N VAL A 35 -47.62 7.92 -12.89
CA VAL A 35 -47.41 8.36 -14.28
C VAL A 35 -46.52 7.33 -14.97
N ALA A 36 -47.08 6.78 -16.05
CA ALA A 36 -46.55 5.71 -16.86
C ALA A 36 -45.20 6.05 -17.49
N VAL A 37 -44.25 5.12 -17.38
CA VAL A 37 -43.04 5.10 -18.20
C VAL A 37 -43.40 4.45 -19.54
N GLY A 38 -43.70 5.29 -20.52
CA GLY A 38 -43.72 4.91 -21.92
C GLY A 38 -42.29 4.92 -22.47
N MET A 39 -41.84 3.80 -23.01
CA MET A 39 -40.66 3.74 -23.86
C MET A 39 -40.91 4.55 -25.13
N THR A 40 -40.05 5.53 -25.40
CA THR A 40 -39.79 6.02 -26.76
C THR A 40 -38.28 6.16 -26.94
N GLU A 41 -37.76 5.40 -27.89
CA GLU A 41 -36.47 5.61 -28.52
C GLU A 41 -36.34 7.07 -28.97
N SER A 42 -35.22 7.74 -28.70
CA SER A 42 -34.62 8.75 -29.59
C SER A 42 -33.43 9.46 -28.95
N SER A 43 -32.40 9.63 -29.78
CA SER A 43 -31.38 10.69 -29.80
C SER A 43 -30.12 10.51 -28.94
N CYS A 44 -29.04 10.18 -29.68
CA CYS A 44 -27.69 10.71 -29.53
C CYS A 44 -27.56 11.86 -28.54
N SER A 45 -26.81 11.62 -27.46
CA SER A 45 -26.27 12.65 -26.59
C SER A 45 -25.45 13.63 -27.43
N ALA A 46 -26.03 14.78 -27.69
CA ALA A 46 -25.41 15.87 -28.41
C ALA A 46 -24.06 16.22 -27.77
N GLU A 47 -23.02 16.28 -28.61
CA GLU A 47 -21.80 17.00 -28.31
C GLU A 47 -22.18 18.37 -27.77
N GLN A 48 -21.91 18.61 -26.48
CA GLN A 48 -22.00 19.95 -25.91
C GLN A 48 -20.91 20.80 -26.57
N MET A 49 -21.20 21.34 -27.76
CA MET A 49 -20.42 22.40 -28.37
C MET A 49 -20.52 23.61 -27.45
N VAL A 50 -19.49 23.80 -26.62
CA VAL A 50 -19.30 25.05 -25.88
C VAL A 50 -19.22 26.18 -26.91
N PRO A 51 -20.11 27.19 -26.87
CA PRO A 51 -20.10 28.25 -27.85
C PRO A 51 -18.86 29.13 -27.63
N LEU A 52 -17.80 28.87 -28.42
CA LEU A 52 -16.52 29.61 -28.45
C LEU A 52 -16.68 31.14 -28.55
N ARG A 53 -17.87 31.64 -28.93
CA ARG A 53 -18.18 33.08 -29.04
C ARG A 53 -18.44 33.81 -27.71
N ARG A 54 -18.56 33.11 -26.57
CA ARG A 54 -18.85 33.72 -25.26
C ARG A 54 -17.86 33.33 -24.16
N MET A 55 -16.60 33.04 -24.52
CA MET A 55 -15.56 32.89 -23.51
C MET A 55 -15.01 34.26 -23.10
N PRO A 56 -14.87 34.54 -21.79
CA PRO A 56 -14.10 35.68 -21.29
C PRO A 56 -12.71 35.74 -21.95
N ASP A 57 -12.20 36.94 -22.27
CA ASP A 57 -10.91 37.13 -22.95
C ASP A 57 -9.72 36.44 -22.24
N GLN A 58 -9.80 36.23 -20.93
CA GLN A 58 -8.79 35.50 -20.16
C GLN A 58 -8.77 34.00 -20.52
N ASP A 59 -9.93 33.37 -20.70
CA ASP A 59 -10.04 31.96 -21.08
C ASP A 59 -9.56 31.76 -22.52
N PHE A 60 -9.88 32.69 -23.42
CA PHE A 60 -9.40 32.64 -24.81
C PHE A 60 -7.87 32.79 -24.90
N LYS A 61 -7.27 33.66 -24.08
CA LYS A 61 -5.80 33.76 -23.97
C LYS A 61 -5.18 32.48 -23.41
N TYR A 62 -5.82 31.86 -22.43
CA TYR A 62 -5.36 30.58 -21.86
C TYR A 62 -5.44 29.46 -22.89
N PHE A 63 -6.57 29.30 -23.60
CA PHE A 63 -6.71 28.35 -24.71
C PHE A 63 -5.67 28.58 -25.80
N ARG A 64 -5.43 29.85 -26.18
CA ARG A 64 -4.40 30.19 -27.16
C ARG A 64 -3.00 29.84 -26.67
N LEU A 65 -2.71 30.05 -25.38
CA LEU A 65 -1.43 29.68 -24.79
C LEU A 65 -1.22 28.15 -24.79
N VAL A 66 -2.26 27.40 -24.41
CA VAL A 66 -2.26 25.92 -24.42
C VAL A 66 -2.11 25.37 -25.84
N LEU A 67 -2.85 25.91 -26.82
CA LEU A 67 -2.75 25.52 -28.22
C LEU A 67 -1.39 25.89 -28.84
N MET A 68 -0.81 27.04 -28.46
CA MET A 68 0.55 27.40 -28.87
C MET A 68 1.59 26.47 -28.25
N GLN A 69 1.41 26.04 -27.00
CA GLN A 69 2.28 25.05 -26.37
C GLN A 69 2.21 23.68 -27.06
N GLU A 70 1.01 23.22 -27.43
CA GLU A 70 0.86 21.95 -28.14
C GLU A 70 1.55 21.96 -29.51
N THR A 71 1.36 23.03 -30.30
CA THR A 71 2.04 23.18 -31.60
C THR A 71 3.56 23.34 -31.46
N LEU A 72 4.03 23.98 -30.39
CA LEU A 72 5.45 24.09 -30.06
C LEU A 72 6.05 22.71 -29.78
N TYR A 73 5.43 21.93 -28.89
CA TYR A 73 5.91 20.61 -28.52
C TYR A 73 5.83 19.62 -29.69
N ALA A 74 4.79 19.70 -30.53
CA ALA A 74 4.70 18.87 -31.74
C ALA A 74 5.89 19.13 -32.69
N LYS A 75 6.22 20.41 -32.94
CA LYS A 75 7.39 20.78 -33.77
C LYS A 75 8.71 20.37 -33.12
N MET A 76 8.82 20.49 -31.80
CA MET A 76 10.01 20.04 -31.07
C MET A 76 10.22 18.53 -31.24
N LEU A 77 9.15 17.73 -31.10
CA LEU A 77 9.19 16.29 -31.32
C LEU A 77 9.58 15.94 -32.76
N GLU A 78 9.03 16.63 -33.77
CA GLU A 78 9.42 16.44 -35.18
C GLU A 78 10.91 16.75 -35.41
N GLY A 79 11.42 17.82 -34.82
CA GLY A 79 12.85 18.16 -34.88
C GLY A 79 13.73 17.11 -34.23
N TRP A 80 13.30 16.56 -33.09
CA TRP A 80 14.02 15.50 -32.39
C TRP A 80 14.03 14.19 -33.19
N GLU A 81 12.87 13.79 -33.73
CA GLU A 81 12.73 12.60 -34.58
C GLU A 81 13.61 12.70 -35.83
N ALA A 82 13.68 13.87 -36.47
CA ALA A 82 14.51 14.10 -37.65
C ALA A 82 16.01 14.07 -37.34
N ARG A 83 16.42 14.51 -36.15
CA ARG A 83 17.83 14.60 -35.75
C ARG A 83 18.40 13.27 -35.23
N TRP A 84 17.65 12.57 -34.38
CA TRP A 84 18.14 11.39 -33.67
C TRP A 84 17.44 10.09 -34.07
N GLY A 85 16.42 10.17 -34.94
CA GLY A 85 15.67 9.01 -35.40
C GLY A 85 14.36 8.82 -34.65
N ALA A 86 13.28 8.61 -35.40
CA ALA A 86 11.92 8.56 -34.85
C ALA A 86 11.71 7.44 -33.83
N GLU A 87 12.31 6.26 -34.05
CA GLU A 87 12.11 5.11 -33.14
C GLU A 87 12.74 5.35 -31.77
N MET A 88 13.98 5.82 -31.71
CA MET A 88 14.66 6.08 -30.44
C MET A 88 13.96 7.16 -29.63
N VAL A 89 13.54 8.26 -30.28
CA VAL A 89 12.82 9.36 -29.63
C VAL A 89 11.46 8.87 -29.12
N ARG A 90 10.70 8.15 -29.95
CA ARG A 90 9.41 7.58 -29.59
C ARG A 90 9.52 6.66 -28.39
N ASP A 91 10.42 5.68 -28.45
CA ASP A 91 10.51 4.63 -27.43
C ASP A 91 11.02 5.22 -26.10
N SER A 92 12.01 6.11 -26.14
CA SER A 92 12.52 6.79 -24.93
C SER A 92 11.46 7.64 -24.23
N LEU A 93 10.76 8.48 -25.01
CA LEU A 93 9.74 9.37 -24.44
C LEU A 93 8.49 8.61 -24.00
N SER A 94 8.17 7.49 -24.65
CA SER A 94 7.10 6.58 -24.23
C SER A 94 7.40 5.97 -22.86
N LEU A 95 8.62 5.46 -22.64
CA LEU A 95 9.05 4.91 -21.35
C LEU A 95 9.02 5.99 -20.26
N LEU A 96 9.57 7.17 -20.54
CA LEU A 96 9.53 8.31 -19.61
C LEU A 96 8.08 8.72 -19.27
N CYS A 97 7.16 8.63 -20.24
CA CYS A 97 5.78 9.06 -20.04
C CYS A 97 4.97 8.08 -19.17
N ILE A 98 5.36 6.80 -19.16
CA ILE A 98 4.72 5.77 -18.35
C ILE A 98 5.36 5.64 -16.96
N SER A 99 6.66 5.95 -16.83
CA SER A 99 7.35 5.93 -15.54
C SER A 99 6.70 6.85 -14.50
N ARG A 100 6.77 6.45 -13.23
CA ARG A 100 6.19 7.21 -12.11
C ARG A 100 7.12 8.32 -11.63
N ARG A 101 8.35 7.97 -11.29
CA ARG A 101 9.39 8.89 -10.76
C ARG A 101 10.35 9.38 -11.84
N GLY A 102 10.27 8.85 -13.05
CA GLY A 102 11.23 9.09 -14.13
C GLY A 102 12.22 7.95 -14.27
N LEU A 103 13.14 8.06 -15.22
CA LEU A 103 14.14 7.02 -15.51
C LEU A 103 15.53 7.64 -15.60
N THR A 104 16.57 6.90 -15.23
CA THR A 104 17.94 7.34 -15.49
C THR A 104 18.30 7.10 -16.96
N PRO A 105 19.29 7.84 -17.51
CA PRO A 105 19.79 7.58 -18.86
C PRO A 105 20.33 6.15 -19.02
N GLU A 106 20.96 5.61 -18.00
CA GLU A 106 21.48 4.24 -18.01
C GLU A 106 20.32 3.24 -18.10
N GLU A 107 19.24 3.45 -17.34
CA GLU A 107 18.04 2.61 -17.40
C GLU A 107 17.39 2.65 -18.79
N LEU A 108 17.27 3.84 -19.40
CA LEU A 108 16.73 3.97 -20.76
C LEU A 108 17.63 3.32 -21.80
N MET A 109 18.95 3.52 -21.69
CA MET A 109 19.94 2.94 -22.59
C MET A 109 19.87 1.40 -22.59
N ASP A 110 19.75 0.81 -21.40
CA ASP A 110 19.62 -0.62 -21.19
C ASP A 110 18.29 -1.15 -21.74
N MET A 111 17.16 -0.50 -21.41
CA MET A 111 15.83 -0.91 -21.87
C MET A 111 15.68 -0.87 -23.39
N LEU A 112 16.26 0.15 -24.02
CA LEU A 112 16.24 0.32 -25.47
C LEU A 112 17.33 -0.49 -26.19
N GLN A 113 18.24 -1.11 -25.43
CA GLN A 113 19.36 -1.90 -25.92
C GLN A 113 20.22 -1.11 -26.92
N ILE A 114 20.52 0.14 -26.59
CA ILE A 114 21.21 1.07 -27.50
C ILE A 114 22.60 0.55 -27.90
N GLU A 115 23.32 -0.06 -26.96
CA GLU A 115 24.65 -0.64 -27.21
C GLU A 115 24.60 -1.75 -28.25
N SER A 116 23.67 -2.69 -28.12
CA SER A 116 23.52 -3.80 -29.06
C SER A 116 23.02 -3.36 -30.43
N ARG A 117 22.32 -2.22 -30.50
CA ARG A 117 21.86 -1.59 -31.75
C ARG A 117 22.92 -0.69 -32.40
N GLY A 118 24.07 -0.47 -31.77
CA GLY A 118 25.12 0.41 -32.30
C GLY A 118 24.75 1.90 -32.31
N LEU A 119 23.81 2.32 -31.46
CA LEU A 119 23.24 3.67 -31.43
C LEU A 119 23.88 4.58 -30.36
N MET A 120 25.09 4.26 -29.90
CA MET A 120 25.78 4.99 -28.82
C MET A 120 25.98 6.48 -29.11
N THR A 121 26.44 6.82 -30.32
CA THR A 121 26.74 8.22 -30.68
C THR A 121 25.46 9.09 -30.72
N PRO A 122 24.37 8.67 -31.43
CA PRO A 122 23.09 9.38 -31.37
C PRO A 122 22.51 9.46 -29.95
N TRP A 123 22.65 8.41 -29.14
CA TRP A 123 22.15 8.36 -27.77
C TRP A 123 22.86 9.34 -26.84
N LEU A 124 24.18 9.50 -26.96
CA LEU A 124 24.91 10.44 -26.11
C LEU A 124 24.45 11.88 -26.35
N GLU A 125 24.28 12.28 -27.60
CA GLU A 125 23.72 13.60 -27.93
C GLU A 125 22.27 13.75 -27.45
N PHE A 126 21.45 12.73 -27.68
CA PHE A 126 20.04 12.76 -27.31
C PHE A 126 19.84 12.78 -25.79
N SER A 127 20.60 11.99 -25.03
CA SER A 127 20.54 11.96 -23.56
C SER A 127 20.98 13.31 -22.95
N GLN A 128 21.94 14.00 -23.56
CA GLN A 128 22.28 15.37 -23.17
C GLN A 128 21.13 16.35 -23.44
N ALA A 129 20.48 16.26 -24.60
CA ALA A 129 19.30 17.06 -24.91
C ALA A 129 18.15 16.76 -23.95
N LEU A 130 17.88 15.49 -23.64
CA LEU A 130 16.88 15.10 -22.63
C LEU A 130 17.19 15.72 -21.27
N ARG A 131 18.44 15.70 -20.80
CA ARG A 131 18.82 16.32 -19.52
C ARG A 131 18.70 17.85 -19.52
N ALA A 132 18.84 18.49 -20.67
CA ALA A 132 18.74 19.95 -20.81
C ALA A 132 17.28 20.41 -20.92
N ASP A 133 16.48 19.71 -21.73
CA ASP A 133 15.12 20.11 -22.09
C ASP A 133 14.06 19.50 -21.14
N LEU A 134 14.36 18.37 -20.51
CA LEU A 134 13.59 17.81 -19.39
C LEU A 134 14.32 18.08 -18.07
N ALA A 135 13.59 18.17 -16.96
CA ALA A 135 14.27 18.28 -15.68
C ALA A 135 14.88 16.95 -15.30
N VAL A 136 16.16 17.05 -14.94
CA VAL A 136 16.81 16.11 -14.06
C VAL A 136 16.29 16.38 -12.65
N ARG A 137 15.56 15.42 -12.07
CA ARG A 137 15.21 15.45 -10.65
C ARG A 137 16.47 15.26 -9.81
N SER A 138 16.40 15.53 -8.51
CA SER A 138 17.53 15.53 -7.56
C SER A 138 18.39 14.26 -7.52
N GLU A 139 17.96 13.17 -8.15
CA GLU A 139 18.61 11.86 -8.14
C GLU A 139 19.15 11.42 -9.53
N GLY A 140 19.23 12.33 -10.50
CA GLY A 140 19.66 11.98 -11.87
C GLY A 140 18.54 11.37 -12.74
N LEU A 141 17.32 11.31 -12.20
CA LEU A 141 16.13 10.83 -12.91
C LEU A 141 15.62 11.87 -13.89
N ILE A 142 15.44 11.47 -15.13
CA ILE A 142 14.82 12.28 -16.17
C ILE A 142 13.31 12.11 -16.08
N GLY A 143 12.58 13.22 -16.07
CA GLY A 143 11.12 13.20 -16.13
C GLY A 143 10.54 14.47 -16.71
N PHE A 144 9.25 14.44 -17.04
CA PHE A 144 8.54 15.60 -17.56
C PHE A 144 8.34 16.66 -16.49
N VAL A 145 8.78 17.90 -16.78
CA VAL A 145 8.49 19.10 -15.97
C VAL A 145 7.11 19.62 -16.27
N TYR A 146 6.85 19.79 -17.57
CA TYR A 146 5.62 20.38 -18.06
C TYR A 146 4.64 19.27 -18.42
N SER A 147 3.49 19.26 -17.74
CA SER A 147 2.38 18.33 -18.04
C SER A 147 1.94 18.41 -19.50
N ALA A 148 1.98 19.60 -20.10
CA ALA A 148 1.69 19.82 -21.51
C ALA A 148 2.64 19.05 -22.44
N PHE A 149 3.93 18.95 -22.11
CA PHE A 149 4.88 18.17 -22.92
C PHE A 149 4.62 16.67 -22.78
N ARG A 150 4.37 16.20 -21.55
CA ARG A 150 3.96 14.81 -21.30
C ARG A 150 2.71 14.44 -22.10
N LEU A 151 1.71 15.32 -22.13
CA LEU A 151 0.46 15.11 -22.86
C LEU A 151 0.68 15.08 -24.38
N ALA A 152 1.57 15.93 -24.91
CA ALA A 152 1.94 15.91 -26.33
C ALA A 152 2.60 14.57 -26.72
N VAL A 153 3.50 14.06 -25.87
CA VAL A 153 4.12 12.73 -26.03
C VAL A 153 3.07 11.61 -25.96
N GLU A 154 2.18 11.66 -24.97
CA GLU A 154 1.12 10.66 -24.80
C GLU A 154 0.20 10.59 -26.02
N ARG A 155 -0.20 11.74 -26.57
CA ARG A 155 -1.04 11.82 -27.78
C ARG A 155 -0.33 11.37 -29.05
N ARG A 156 0.98 11.61 -29.17
CA ARG A 156 1.77 11.27 -30.37
C ARG A 156 2.17 9.79 -30.39
N TYR A 157 2.59 9.24 -29.27
CA TYR A 157 3.21 7.90 -29.21
C TYR A 157 2.41 6.85 -28.44
N LEU A 158 1.54 7.26 -27.51
CA LEU A 158 0.81 6.35 -26.61
C LEU A 158 -0.71 6.44 -26.79
N ARG A 159 -1.14 6.78 -28.03
CA ARG A 159 -2.56 6.90 -28.37
C ARG A 159 -3.27 5.55 -28.35
N ASN A 160 -2.57 4.47 -28.70
CA ASN A 160 -3.12 3.12 -28.67
C ASN A 160 -2.79 2.43 -27.35
N ASP A 161 -3.75 1.68 -26.83
CA ASP A 161 -3.53 0.88 -25.61
C ASP A 161 -2.44 -0.18 -25.79
N LEU A 162 -2.21 -0.66 -27.02
CA LEU A 162 -1.12 -1.58 -27.33
C LEU A 162 0.26 -0.95 -27.15
N ASP A 163 0.42 0.31 -27.57
CA ASP A 163 1.69 1.04 -27.45
C ASP A 163 1.99 1.36 -25.99
N ARG A 164 0.94 1.77 -25.26
CA ARG A 164 0.97 1.95 -23.81
C ARG A 164 1.35 0.66 -23.09
N ARG A 165 0.68 -0.44 -23.38
CA ARG A 165 0.95 -1.74 -22.75
C ARG A 165 2.35 -2.24 -23.05
N ARG A 166 2.84 -2.04 -24.28
CA ARG A 166 4.21 -2.38 -24.66
C ARG A 166 5.26 -1.60 -23.85
N ALA A 167 5.09 -0.28 -23.72
CA ALA A 167 5.99 0.54 -22.91
C ALA A 167 5.93 0.15 -21.42
N GLN A 168 4.73 -0.12 -20.89
CA GLN A 168 4.56 -0.61 -19.52
C GLN A 168 5.26 -1.96 -19.30
N LEU A 169 5.11 -2.92 -20.22
CA LEU A 169 5.75 -4.22 -20.14
C LEU A 169 7.28 -4.12 -20.15
N GLN A 170 7.86 -3.22 -20.95
CA GLN A 170 9.31 -2.98 -20.95
C GLN A 170 9.81 -2.51 -19.59
N ILE A 171 9.10 -1.60 -18.92
CA ILE A 171 9.44 -1.15 -17.56
C ILE A 171 9.34 -2.32 -16.57
N VAL A 172 8.26 -3.10 -16.62
CA VAL A 172 8.08 -4.26 -15.74
C VAL A 172 9.21 -5.26 -15.92
N GLU A 173 9.50 -5.67 -17.16
CA GLU A 173 10.54 -6.66 -17.44
C GLU A 173 11.94 -6.18 -17.04
N TYR A 174 12.21 -4.88 -17.16
CA TYR A 174 13.48 -4.29 -16.76
C TYR A 174 13.67 -4.37 -15.25
N PHE A 175 12.71 -3.88 -14.47
CA PHE A 175 12.82 -3.86 -13.00
C PHE A 175 12.63 -5.25 -12.38
N GLU A 176 11.93 -6.18 -13.03
CA GLU A 176 11.90 -7.58 -12.59
C GLU A 176 13.24 -8.29 -12.76
N ARG A 177 14.04 -7.92 -13.76
CA ARG A 177 15.40 -8.47 -13.96
C ARG A 177 16.42 -7.85 -13.01
N ARG A 178 16.26 -6.56 -12.66
CA ARG A 178 17.17 -5.82 -11.75
C ARG A 178 16.63 -5.74 -10.32
N ARG A 179 16.35 -6.89 -9.71
CA ARG A 179 15.87 -6.94 -8.31
C ARG A 179 16.93 -6.61 -7.27
N ASP A 180 18.19 -6.45 -7.67
CA ASP A 180 19.30 -6.12 -6.77
C ASP A 180 19.10 -4.76 -6.07
N ASN A 181 18.40 -3.82 -6.71
CA ASN A 181 18.06 -2.52 -6.12
C ASN A 181 16.57 -2.45 -5.74
N VAL A 182 16.24 -3.01 -4.58
CA VAL A 182 14.87 -3.06 -4.05
C VAL A 182 14.25 -1.67 -3.93
N LYS A 183 15.02 -0.65 -3.53
CA LYS A 183 14.55 0.74 -3.42
C LYS A 183 14.02 1.26 -4.74
N ARG A 184 14.83 1.11 -5.80
CA ARG A 184 14.46 1.55 -7.13
C ARG A 184 13.30 0.75 -7.71
N ALA A 185 13.28 -0.57 -7.47
CA ALA A 185 12.18 -1.43 -7.89
C ALA A 185 10.86 -1.06 -7.20
N ALA A 186 10.87 -0.77 -5.89
CA ALA A 186 9.69 -0.39 -5.11
C ALA A 186 9.00 0.89 -5.65
N ASP A 187 9.77 1.78 -6.26
CA ASP A 187 9.27 3.06 -6.78
C ASP A 187 8.46 2.91 -8.08
N GLU A 188 8.84 1.96 -8.94
CA GLU A 188 8.32 1.83 -10.31
C GLU A 188 7.55 0.53 -10.54
N LEU A 189 8.09 -0.61 -10.10
CA LEU A 189 7.60 -1.94 -10.48
C LEU A 189 6.16 -2.22 -10.00
N PRO A 190 5.78 -1.96 -8.73
CA PRO A 190 4.40 -2.16 -8.28
C PRO A 190 3.38 -1.33 -9.07
N TYR A 191 3.73 -0.11 -9.46
CA TYR A 191 2.85 0.78 -10.23
C TYR A 191 2.73 0.32 -11.67
N ALA A 192 3.84 -0.09 -12.29
CA ALA A 192 3.83 -0.63 -13.63
C ALA A 192 2.97 -1.90 -13.71
N LEU A 193 3.09 -2.82 -12.74
CA LEU A 193 2.26 -4.03 -12.64
C LEU A 193 0.77 -3.71 -12.39
N GLU A 194 0.47 -2.77 -11.49
CA GLU A 194 -0.90 -2.27 -11.26
C GLU A 194 -1.51 -1.70 -12.56
N SER A 195 -0.72 -0.95 -13.34
CA SER A 195 -1.20 -0.27 -14.54
C SER A 195 -1.54 -1.21 -15.70
N ILE A 196 -0.92 -2.40 -15.75
CA ILE A 196 -1.21 -3.45 -16.75
C ILE A 196 -2.31 -4.40 -16.24
N GLY A 197 -2.57 -4.42 -14.92
CA GLY A 197 -3.54 -5.31 -14.29
C GLY A 197 -3.01 -6.73 -14.05
N GLU A 198 -1.68 -6.91 -13.99
CA GLU A 198 -1.03 -8.20 -13.72
C GLU A 198 -0.98 -8.48 -12.21
N TRP A 199 -2.12 -8.80 -11.62
CA TRP A 199 -2.29 -8.91 -10.17
C TRP A 199 -1.43 -10.01 -9.52
N SER A 200 -1.25 -11.15 -10.20
CA SER A 200 -0.42 -12.24 -9.69
C SER A 200 1.06 -11.84 -9.60
N ARG A 201 1.59 -11.20 -10.64
CA ARG A 201 2.95 -10.65 -10.65
C ARG A 201 3.11 -9.54 -9.63
N LEU A 202 2.09 -8.69 -9.46
CA LEU A 202 2.08 -7.65 -8.43
C LEU A 202 2.21 -8.28 -7.03
N ARG A 203 1.42 -9.29 -6.71
CA ARG A 203 1.50 -9.97 -5.40
C ARG A 203 2.86 -10.61 -5.18
N ASN A 204 3.39 -11.33 -6.17
CA ASN A 204 4.74 -11.88 -6.13
C ASN A 204 5.82 -10.80 -5.98
N CYS A 205 5.63 -9.61 -6.54
CA CYS A 205 6.53 -8.47 -6.35
C CYS A 205 6.48 -7.95 -4.90
N LEU A 206 5.28 -7.76 -4.35
CA LEU A 206 5.10 -7.20 -3.00
C LEU A 206 5.57 -8.16 -1.91
N SER A 207 5.51 -9.47 -2.18
CA SER A 207 5.95 -10.52 -1.26
C SER A 207 7.30 -11.13 -1.60
N SER A 208 8.07 -10.59 -2.55
CA SER A 208 9.34 -11.23 -2.94
C SER A 208 10.42 -11.13 -1.88
N SER A 209 10.42 -10.06 -1.09
CA SER A 209 11.34 -9.84 0.02
C SER A 209 10.70 -8.95 1.07
N LEU A 210 11.14 -9.05 2.32
CA LEU A 210 10.70 -8.12 3.36
C LEU A 210 11.29 -6.72 3.17
N ASP A 211 12.43 -6.59 2.50
CA ASP A 211 12.97 -5.29 2.10
C ASP A 211 11.98 -4.51 1.22
N MET A 212 11.27 -5.19 0.31
CA MET A 212 10.21 -4.57 -0.50
C MET A 212 9.09 -4.00 0.38
N LEU A 213 8.70 -4.77 1.41
CA LEU A 213 7.72 -4.30 2.38
C LEU A 213 8.26 -3.08 3.15
N HIS A 214 9.50 -3.11 3.62
CA HIS A 214 10.13 -1.98 4.33
C HIS A 214 10.17 -0.70 3.49
N GLU A 215 10.52 -0.80 2.20
CA GLU A 215 10.59 0.35 1.30
C GLU A 215 9.20 0.92 0.95
N LEU A 216 8.17 0.07 0.90
CA LEU A 216 6.79 0.50 0.61
C LEU A 216 6.02 0.92 1.87
N TYR A 217 6.36 0.39 3.03
CA TYR A 217 5.72 0.68 4.30
C TYR A 217 6.36 1.89 4.99
N ASN A 218 6.15 3.07 4.38
CA ASN A 218 6.52 4.37 4.93
C ASN A 218 5.37 5.37 4.78
N ASP A 219 5.46 6.54 5.43
CA ASP A 219 4.37 7.53 5.43
C ASP A 219 3.95 8.00 4.03
N LYS A 220 4.86 7.94 3.04
CA LYS A 220 4.58 8.36 1.66
C LYS A 220 3.87 7.27 0.85
N ASN A 221 4.28 6.01 1.01
CA ASN A 221 3.89 4.89 0.15
C ASN A 221 2.91 3.91 0.82
N LYS A 222 2.66 4.00 2.13
CA LYS A 222 1.78 3.07 2.88
C LYS A 222 0.37 2.96 2.27
N ALA A 223 -0.21 4.08 1.86
CA ALA A 223 -1.53 4.10 1.22
C ALA A 223 -1.52 3.36 -0.12
N ASP A 224 -0.42 3.48 -0.88
CA ASP A 224 -0.24 2.76 -2.15
C ASP A 224 -0.08 1.26 -1.91
N LEU A 225 0.71 0.85 -0.91
CA LEU A 225 0.87 -0.56 -0.51
C LEU A 225 -0.47 -1.20 -0.14
N LEU A 226 -1.26 -0.55 0.71
CA LEU A 226 -2.59 -1.01 1.08
C LEU A 226 -3.52 -1.07 -0.14
N ARG A 227 -3.41 -0.14 -1.08
CA ARG A 227 -4.17 -0.15 -2.34
C ARG A 227 -3.78 -1.34 -3.21
N PHE A 228 -2.49 -1.64 -3.35
CA PHE A 228 -2.01 -2.73 -4.19
C PHE A 228 -2.55 -4.08 -3.75
N TRP A 229 -2.49 -4.38 -2.46
CA TRP A 229 -3.03 -5.63 -1.90
C TRP A 229 -4.55 -5.72 -1.99
N ARG A 230 -5.27 -4.59 -2.01
CA ARG A 230 -6.74 -4.58 -2.12
C ARG A 230 -7.23 -4.79 -3.56
N LYS A 231 -6.46 -4.36 -4.57
CA LYS A 231 -6.86 -4.43 -5.98
C LYS A 231 -6.70 -5.84 -6.55
N GLY A 232 -7.52 -6.17 -7.54
CA GLY A 232 -7.44 -7.46 -8.24
C GLY A 232 -8.01 -8.65 -7.47
N VAL A 233 -8.81 -8.40 -6.44
CA VAL A 233 -9.58 -9.42 -5.70
C VAL A 233 -10.97 -9.49 -6.32
N GLN A 234 -11.40 -10.68 -6.76
CA GLN A 234 -12.76 -10.86 -7.28
C GLN A 234 -13.77 -10.92 -6.13
N PHE A 235 -15.03 -10.57 -6.42
CA PHE A 235 -16.11 -10.66 -5.44
C PHE A 235 -16.30 -12.13 -5.01
N GLY A 236 -15.99 -12.44 -3.74
CA GLY A 236 -16.13 -13.78 -3.17
C GLY A 236 -14.82 -14.52 -2.86
N ASP A 237 -13.67 -14.03 -3.34
CA ASP A 237 -12.38 -14.58 -2.97
C ASP A 237 -11.93 -14.07 -1.59
N ALA A 238 -11.04 -14.83 -0.93
CA ALA A 238 -10.36 -14.39 0.28
C ALA A 238 -9.80 -12.98 0.08
N SER A 239 -9.96 -12.10 1.07
CA SER A 239 -9.51 -10.71 0.95
C SER A 239 -8.04 -10.67 0.53
N GLY A 240 -7.66 -9.71 -0.32
CA GLY A 240 -6.27 -9.60 -0.76
C GLY A 240 -5.29 -9.40 0.41
N TYR A 241 -5.77 -8.90 1.55
CA TYR A 241 -5.03 -8.84 2.80
C TYR A 241 -4.84 -10.21 3.48
N ALA A 242 -5.76 -11.15 3.32
CA ALA A 242 -5.58 -12.53 3.77
C ALA A 242 -4.52 -13.27 2.92
N GLU A 243 -4.39 -12.95 1.63
CA GLU A 243 -3.27 -13.40 0.81
C GLU A 243 -1.96 -12.76 1.25
N ALA A 244 -1.95 -11.45 1.51
CA ALA A 244 -0.78 -10.74 2.06
C ALA A 244 -0.30 -11.38 3.37
N SER A 245 -1.22 -11.68 4.29
CA SER A 245 -0.91 -12.36 5.56
C SER A 245 -0.20 -13.69 5.32
N ARG A 246 -0.74 -14.56 4.46
CA ARG A 246 -0.14 -15.86 4.14
C ARG A 246 1.27 -15.71 3.55
N CYS A 247 1.46 -14.81 2.59
CA CYS A 247 2.75 -14.60 1.95
C CYS A 247 3.81 -14.08 2.94
N TYR A 248 3.48 -13.06 3.73
CA TYR A 248 4.44 -12.49 4.68
C TYR A 248 4.75 -13.42 5.85
N LEU A 249 3.77 -14.20 6.33
CA LEU A 249 4.01 -15.25 7.32
C LEU A 249 4.97 -16.31 6.79
N SER A 250 4.80 -16.76 5.55
CA SER A 250 5.70 -17.72 4.91
C SER A 250 7.12 -17.17 4.79
N ASN A 251 7.27 -15.89 4.44
CA ASN A 251 8.60 -15.26 4.33
C ASN A 251 9.28 -15.12 5.68
N LEU A 252 8.53 -14.76 6.73
CA LEU A 252 9.07 -14.70 8.09
C LEU A 252 9.54 -16.08 8.56
N GLN A 253 8.75 -17.13 8.32
CA GLN A 253 9.14 -18.52 8.63
C GLN A 253 10.43 -18.92 7.91
N GLN A 254 10.57 -18.56 6.63
CA GLN A 254 11.81 -18.84 5.90
C GLN A 254 13.02 -18.12 6.51
N LEU A 255 12.87 -16.85 6.93
CA LEU A 255 13.95 -16.12 7.60
C LEU A 255 14.29 -16.69 8.98
N GLU A 256 13.29 -17.24 9.69
CA GLU A 256 13.52 -17.99 10.93
C GLU A 256 14.37 -19.23 10.66
N GLU A 257 14.04 -20.01 9.63
CA GLU A 257 14.75 -21.24 9.24
C GLU A 257 16.18 -20.96 8.74
N GLU A 258 16.39 -19.83 8.06
CA GLU A 258 17.71 -19.38 7.59
C GLU A 258 18.62 -18.90 8.74
N GLY A 259 18.10 -18.76 9.96
CA GLY A 259 18.89 -18.42 11.14
C GLY A 259 19.36 -16.97 11.17
N MET A 260 18.53 -16.04 10.66
CA MET A 260 18.85 -14.61 10.65
C MET A 260 19.01 -14.03 12.06
N ALA A 261 19.76 -12.92 12.18
CA ALA A 261 20.00 -12.26 13.45
C ALA A 261 18.67 -11.85 14.14
N PRO A 262 18.54 -12.01 15.48
CA PRO A 262 17.29 -11.74 16.20
C PRO A 262 16.76 -10.32 16.00
N GLU A 263 17.65 -9.33 15.91
CA GLU A 263 17.27 -7.92 15.73
C GLU A 263 16.62 -7.67 14.37
N LEU A 264 17.17 -8.27 13.31
CA LEU A 264 16.65 -8.10 11.95
C LEU A 264 15.31 -8.84 11.79
N LEU A 265 15.22 -10.04 12.36
CA LEU A 265 13.99 -10.83 12.38
C LEU A 265 12.88 -10.13 13.16
N TRP A 266 13.22 -9.49 14.28
CA TRP A 266 12.31 -8.65 15.03
C TRP A 266 11.85 -7.43 14.23
N GLN A 267 12.76 -6.68 13.61
CA GLN A 267 12.40 -5.51 12.79
C GLN A 267 11.46 -5.87 11.64
N SER A 268 11.74 -7.00 11.01
CA SER A 268 10.92 -7.60 9.94
C SER A 268 9.54 -8.02 10.44
N SER A 269 9.50 -8.69 11.60
CA SER A 269 8.26 -9.13 12.26
C SER A 269 7.40 -7.93 12.67
N LEU A 270 7.99 -6.91 13.29
CA LEU A 270 7.30 -5.71 13.72
C LEU A 270 6.70 -4.93 12.53
N THR A 271 7.46 -4.78 11.45
CA THR A 271 6.98 -4.09 10.24
C THR A 271 5.83 -4.85 9.59
N THR A 272 5.97 -6.17 9.47
CA THR A 272 4.91 -7.04 8.96
C THR A 272 3.66 -6.97 9.81
N ALA A 273 3.80 -7.09 11.14
CA ALA A 273 2.68 -7.01 12.06
C ALA A 273 1.96 -5.66 11.97
N ARG A 274 2.71 -4.54 11.92
CA ARG A 274 2.15 -3.18 11.71
C ARG A 274 1.33 -3.08 10.44
N PHE A 275 1.89 -3.51 9.31
CA PHE A 275 1.19 -3.54 8.03
C PHE A 275 -0.09 -4.38 8.09
N LEU A 276 -0.02 -5.60 8.65
CA LEU A 276 -1.17 -6.48 8.79
C LEU A 276 -2.24 -5.90 9.72
N GLY A 277 -1.85 -5.22 10.79
CA GLY A 277 -2.77 -4.49 11.66
C GLY A 277 -3.51 -3.37 10.93
N ASP A 278 -2.80 -2.56 10.13
CA ASP A 278 -3.45 -1.53 9.29
C ASP A 278 -4.37 -2.13 8.22
N ALA A 279 -4.05 -3.34 7.75
CA ALA A 279 -4.86 -4.11 6.81
C ALA A 279 -6.04 -4.85 7.49
N GLY A 280 -6.21 -4.71 8.81
CA GLY A 280 -7.27 -5.33 9.61
C GLY A 280 -7.05 -6.81 9.93
N GLN A 281 -5.86 -7.37 9.65
CA GLN A 281 -5.49 -8.76 9.92
C GLN A 281 -4.90 -8.91 11.34
N PHE A 282 -5.66 -8.47 12.36
CA PHE A 282 -5.17 -8.36 13.74
C PHE A 282 -4.72 -9.68 14.36
N LYS A 283 -5.46 -10.77 14.11
CA LYS A 283 -5.13 -12.11 14.66
C LYS A 283 -3.76 -12.61 14.19
N ASP A 284 -3.47 -12.42 12.91
CA ASP A 284 -2.18 -12.83 12.35
C ASP A 284 -1.06 -11.89 12.80
N ALA A 285 -1.33 -10.59 12.88
CA ALA A 285 -0.39 -9.61 13.40
C ALA A 285 0.00 -9.88 14.87
N GLU A 286 -0.96 -10.22 15.73
CA GLU A 286 -0.71 -10.62 17.12
C GLU A 286 0.10 -11.92 17.22
N ARG A 287 -0.16 -12.90 16.34
CA ARG A 287 0.62 -14.14 16.26
C ARG A 287 2.09 -13.85 15.94
N ILE A 288 2.34 -12.96 14.97
CA ILE A 288 3.71 -12.54 14.60
C ILE A 288 4.41 -11.88 15.79
N LEU A 289 3.75 -10.93 16.46
CA LEU A 289 4.33 -10.24 17.62
C LEU A 289 4.65 -11.20 18.77
N SER A 290 3.75 -12.15 19.04
CA SER A 290 3.92 -13.15 20.08
C SER A 290 5.12 -14.08 19.77
N ARG A 291 5.21 -14.57 18.54
CA ARG A 291 6.31 -15.41 18.06
C ARG A 291 7.65 -14.66 18.11
N ALA A 292 7.69 -13.42 17.63
CA ALA A 292 8.91 -12.63 17.64
C ALA A 292 9.42 -12.35 19.06
N ARG A 293 8.52 -12.17 20.03
CA ARG A 293 8.88 -12.07 21.46
C ARG A 293 9.43 -13.38 22.02
N GLU A 294 8.81 -14.52 21.70
CA GLU A 294 9.32 -15.84 22.13
C GLU A 294 10.73 -16.08 21.59
N MET A 295 10.98 -15.74 20.34
CA MET A 295 12.31 -15.83 19.74
C MET A 295 13.33 -14.92 20.41
N ALA A 296 12.93 -13.71 20.81
CA ALA A 296 13.82 -12.82 21.58
C ALA A 296 14.27 -13.45 22.91
N LYS A 297 13.46 -14.32 23.52
CA LYS A 297 13.82 -15.10 24.72
C LYS A 297 14.73 -16.27 24.40
N GLU A 298 14.42 -17.00 23.33
CA GLU A 298 15.14 -18.22 22.93
C GLU A 298 16.54 -17.92 22.38
N LEU A 299 16.68 -16.87 21.58
CA LEU A 299 17.91 -16.54 20.86
C LEU A 299 18.89 -15.67 21.66
N GLY A 300 18.57 -15.34 22.92
CA GLY A 300 19.53 -14.72 23.85
C GLY A 300 19.88 -13.26 23.53
N GLY A 301 18.95 -12.47 22.97
CA GLY A 301 19.18 -11.04 22.64
C GLY A 301 19.43 -10.12 23.86
N GLY A 302 19.48 -10.67 25.07
CA GLY A 302 19.67 -9.94 26.32
C GLY A 302 18.38 -9.31 26.85
N ASP A 303 18.37 -9.03 28.16
CA ASP A 303 17.19 -8.53 28.87
C ASP A 303 16.70 -7.18 28.31
N ARG A 304 17.62 -6.30 27.89
CA ARG A 304 17.28 -5.01 27.27
C ARG A 304 16.48 -5.18 25.98
N PHE A 305 16.91 -6.09 25.11
CA PHE A 305 16.22 -6.35 23.84
C PHE A 305 14.84 -6.96 24.08
N LEU A 306 14.73 -7.92 25.00
CA LEU A 306 13.44 -8.50 25.39
C LEU A 306 12.47 -7.43 25.92
N ALA A 307 12.95 -6.51 26.74
CA ALA A 307 12.15 -5.41 27.27
C ALA A 307 11.68 -4.47 26.16
N GLU A 308 12.57 -4.14 25.21
CA GLU A 308 12.23 -3.31 24.05
C GLU A 308 11.16 -3.98 23.17
N VAL A 309 11.35 -5.26 22.83
CA VAL A 309 10.40 -6.05 22.05
C VAL A 309 9.03 -6.06 22.73
N SER A 310 8.99 -6.35 24.04
CA SER A 310 7.76 -6.41 24.82
C SER A 310 7.07 -5.04 24.89
N LEU A 311 7.83 -3.97 25.06
CA LEU A 311 7.31 -2.60 25.07
C LEU A 311 6.64 -2.23 23.74
N ARG A 312 7.30 -2.55 22.62
CA ARG A 312 6.77 -2.26 21.28
C ARG A 312 5.55 -3.10 20.95
N CYS A 313 5.51 -4.37 21.34
CA CYS A 313 4.31 -5.21 21.21
C CYS A 313 3.13 -4.59 21.99
N ALA A 314 3.36 -4.17 23.23
CA ALA A 314 2.33 -3.54 24.07
C ALA A 314 1.77 -2.25 23.46
N GLU A 315 2.65 -1.38 22.95
CA GLU A 315 2.26 -0.13 22.28
C GLU A 315 1.39 -0.40 21.04
N VAL A 316 1.80 -1.36 20.20
CA VAL A 316 1.10 -1.67 18.95
C VAL A 316 -0.27 -2.28 19.21
N LEU A 317 -0.36 -3.24 20.13
CA LEU A 317 -1.65 -3.87 20.48
C LEU A 317 -2.62 -2.88 21.11
N ASN A 318 -2.14 -1.97 21.98
CA ASN A 318 -3.00 -0.91 22.54
C ASN A 318 -3.59 -0.01 21.45
N LYS A 319 -2.77 0.42 20.48
CA LYS A 319 -3.22 1.25 19.37
C LYS A 319 -4.27 0.54 18.53
N TRP A 320 -4.09 -0.74 18.22
CA TRP A 320 -5.06 -1.51 17.44
C TRP A 320 -6.37 -1.70 18.18
N ALA A 321 -6.32 -2.02 19.47
CA ALA A 321 -7.50 -2.08 20.31
C ALA A 321 -8.25 -0.75 20.26
N ALA A 322 -7.58 0.38 20.45
CA ALA A 322 -8.19 1.71 20.36
C ALA A 322 -8.85 2.04 19.00
N THR A 323 -8.36 1.45 17.91
CA THR A 323 -8.87 1.72 16.55
C THR A 323 -10.00 0.79 16.09
N THR A 324 -10.24 -0.32 16.79
CA THR A 324 -11.22 -1.34 16.37
C THR A 324 -12.49 -1.29 17.22
N PRO A 325 -13.69 -1.33 16.61
CA PRO A 325 -14.92 -1.49 17.37
C PRO A 325 -15.02 -2.89 18.02
N GLU A 326 -14.36 -3.88 17.40
CA GLU A 326 -14.16 -5.23 17.91
C GLU A 326 -12.95 -5.27 18.86
N TYR A 327 -13.07 -4.56 19.98
CA TYR A 327 -12.12 -4.62 21.09
C TYR A 327 -12.07 -6.07 21.61
N SER A 328 -11.04 -6.86 21.25
CA SER A 328 -10.90 -8.18 21.84
C SER A 328 -10.27 -8.04 23.23
N MET A 329 -10.96 -8.56 24.25
CA MET A 329 -10.45 -8.62 25.62
C MET A 329 -9.08 -9.32 25.64
N ASP A 330 -8.90 -10.35 24.80
CA ASP A 330 -7.65 -11.09 24.64
C ASP A 330 -6.48 -10.20 24.20
N MET A 331 -6.69 -9.32 23.21
CA MET A 331 -5.64 -8.40 22.73
C MET A 331 -5.20 -7.44 23.83
N MET A 332 -6.12 -6.97 24.67
CA MET A 332 -5.79 -6.12 25.81
C MET A 332 -5.09 -6.86 26.94
N ILE A 333 -5.46 -8.12 27.18
CA ILE A 333 -4.76 -9.01 28.12
C ILE A 333 -3.31 -9.19 27.64
N SER A 334 -3.10 -9.48 26.36
CA SER A 334 -1.77 -9.57 25.74
C SER A 334 -0.99 -8.26 25.88
N ALA A 335 -1.60 -7.13 25.54
CA ALA A 335 -0.97 -5.81 25.64
C ALA A 335 -0.54 -5.47 27.09
N ALA A 336 -1.41 -5.74 28.07
CA ALA A 336 -1.12 -5.53 29.49
C ALA A 336 -0.01 -6.46 29.98
N SER A 337 -0.02 -7.73 29.55
CA SER A 337 1.04 -8.69 29.87
C SER A 337 2.40 -8.22 29.37
N PHE A 338 2.47 -7.77 28.11
CA PHE A 338 3.72 -7.35 27.48
C PHE A 338 4.24 -6.05 28.10
N ALA A 339 3.36 -5.10 28.42
CA ALA A 339 3.76 -3.87 29.09
C ALA A 339 4.31 -4.14 30.50
N LYS A 340 3.67 -5.05 31.24
CA LYS A 340 4.14 -5.46 32.57
C LYS A 340 5.51 -6.16 32.48
N GLU A 341 5.69 -7.06 31.53
CA GLU A 341 6.98 -7.74 31.30
C GLU A 341 8.09 -6.73 30.99
N ALA A 342 7.85 -5.79 30.07
CA ALA A 342 8.81 -4.73 29.77
C ALA A 342 9.17 -3.91 31.02
N ALA A 343 8.17 -3.50 31.81
CA ALA A 343 8.39 -2.73 33.02
C ALA A 343 9.15 -3.51 34.09
N ASP A 344 8.81 -4.79 34.29
CA ASP A 344 9.50 -5.67 35.24
C ASP A 344 10.97 -5.83 34.84
N VAL A 345 11.26 -6.11 33.57
CA VAL A 345 12.62 -6.31 33.06
C VAL A 345 13.45 -5.01 33.15
N TYR A 346 12.90 -3.86 32.75
CA TYR A 346 13.58 -2.57 32.90
C TYR A 346 13.81 -2.18 34.36
N ALA A 347 12.96 -2.60 35.30
CA ALA A 347 13.15 -2.30 36.72
C ALA A 347 14.42 -2.95 37.30
N TYR A 348 14.92 -4.03 36.70
CA TYR A 348 16.19 -4.68 37.08
C TYR A 348 17.43 -4.04 36.41
N MET A 349 17.24 -3.08 35.51
CA MET A 349 18.30 -2.36 34.79
C MET A 349 18.31 -0.87 35.16
N PRO A 350 18.85 -0.49 36.34
CA PRO A 350 18.83 0.89 36.84
C PRO A 350 19.91 1.79 36.22
N ASP A 351 20.11 1.68 34.91
CA ASP A 351 21.08 2.50 34.17
C ASP A 351 20.43 3.84 33.78
N ALA A 352 21.23 4.92 33.77
CA ALA A 352 20.73 6.23 33.38
C ALA A 352 20.18 6.23 31.94
N GLU A 353 20.74 5.37 31.08
CA GLU A 353 20.35 5.21 29.68
C GLU A 353 18.99 4.55 29.49
N THR A 354 18.57 3.65 30.38
CA THR A 354 17.32 2.88 30.26
C THR A 354 16.13 3.52 30.97
N ASN A 355 16.37 4.61 31.70
CA ASN A 355 15.35 5.23 32.53
C ASN A 355 14.16 5.80 31.74
N GLU A 356 14.38 6.26 30.50
CA GLU A 356 13.27 6.72 29.66
C GLU A 356 12.47 5.54 29.11
N GLU A 357 13.11 4.46 28.66
CA GLU A 357 12.42 3.25 28.24
C GLU A 357 11.63 2.64 29.41
N TYR A 358 12.19 2.65 30.63
CA TYR A 358 11.48 2.21 31.83
C TYR A 358 10.25 3.08 32.11
N ALA A 359 10.40 4.41 32.05
CA ALA A 359 9.26 5.32 32.20
C ALA A 359 8.19 5.07 31.12
N GLN A 360 8.60 4.81 29.89
CA GLN A 360 7.70 4.50 28.78
C GLN A 360 6.99 3.15 28.99
N ALA A 361 7.67 2.13 29.51
CA ALA A 361 7.06 0.85 29.85
C ALA A 361 6.03 0.99 30.98
N LEU A 362 6.34 1.75 32.03
CA LEU A 362 5.39 2.07 33.10
C LEU A 362 4.16 2.84 32.59
N TYR A 363 4.35 3.77 31.65
CA TYR A 363 3.24 4.51 31.04
C TYR A 363 2.30 3.57 30.28
N TRP A 364 2.82 2.74 29.38
CA TRP A 364 2.01 1.78 28.63
C TRP A 364 1.38 0.71 29.52
N MET A 365 2.07 0.28 30.58
CA MET A 365 1.51 -0.60 31.61
C MET A 365 0.30 0.07 32.27
N GLY A 366 0.44 1.33 32.70
CA GLY A 366 -0.65 2.13 33.23
C GLY A 366 -1.88 2.16 32.32
N LEU A 367 -1.68 2.57 31.06
CA LEU A 367 -2.78 2.68 30.09
C LEU A 367 -3.45 1.34 29.77
N ASN A 368 -2.66 0.28 29.59
CA ASN A 368 -3.20 -1.05 29.27
C ASN A 368 -4.04 -1.60 30.42
N PHE A 369 -3.56 -1.48 31.66
CA PHE A 369 -4.33 -1.92 32.83
C PHE A 369 -5.54 -1.03 33.12
N ALA A 370 -5.46 0.29 32.92
CA ALA A 370 -6.61 1.18 33.01
C ALA A 370 -7.70 0.81 31.99
N THR A 371 -7.27 0.40 30.79
CA THR A 371 -8.19 -0.10 29.75
C THR A 371 -8.82 -1.43 30.18
N LEU A 372 -8.08 -2.35 30.77
CA LEU A 372 -8.64 -3.58 31.35
C LEU A 372 -9.68 -3.28 32.46
N VAL A 373 -9.46 -2.26 33.30
CA VAL A 373 -10.46 -1.83 34.30
C VAL A 373 -11.78 -1.46 33.62
N ARG A 374 -11.73 -0.67 32.54
CA ARG A 374 -12.92 -0.27 31.77
C ARG A 374 -13.66 -1.45 31.15
N LEU A 375 -12.94 -2.51 30.80
CA LEU A 375 -13.50 -3.76 30.26
C LEU A 375 -14.01 -4.72 31.35
N GLY A 376 -13.90 -4.38 32.63
CA GLY A 376 -14.29 -5.25 33.74
C GLY A 376 -13.23 -6.26 34.18
N GLY A 377 -11.97 -6.07 33.80
CA GLY A 377 -10.85 -6.99 34.01
C GLY A 377 -10.55 -7.85 32.79
N GLY A 378 -9.68 -8.86 32.96
CA GLY A 378 -9.34 -9.80 31.89
C GLY A 378 -8.31 -10.85 32.33
N GLY A 379 -8.50 -12.10 31.89
CA GLY A 379 -7.58 -13.21 32.17
C GLY A 379 -7.41 -13.45 33.66
N ILE A 380 -6.19 -13.31 34.16
CA ILE A 380 -5.84 -13.45 35.59
C ILE A 380 -6.02 -12.17 36.41
N TRP A 381 -6.35 -11.04 35.76
CA TRP A 381 -6.44 -9.74 36.42
C TRP A 381 -7.89 -9.31 36.62
N SER A 382 -8.32 -9.27 37.89
CA SER A 382 -9.60 -8.71 38.28
C SER A 382 -9.62 -7.18 38.15
N THR A 383 -10.80 -6.56 38.07
CA THR A 383 -10.94 -5.10 38.00
C THR A 383 -10.17 -4.37 39.10
N PRO A 384 -10.30 -4.75 40.40
CA PRO A 384 -9.56 -4.07 41.46
C PRO A 384 -8.04 -4.22 41.33
N ARG A 385 -7.59 -5.40 40.91
CA ARG A 385 -6.16 -5.66 40.73
C ARG A 385 -5.60 -4.86 39.56
N SER A 386 -6.32 -4.77 38.45
CA SER A 386 -5.93 -3.95 37.30
C SER A 386 -5.85 -2.46 37.67
N MET A 387 -6.79 -1.96 38.46
CA MET A 387 -6.80 -0.58 38.93
C MET A 387 -5.58 -0.27 39.79
N GLU A 388 -5.28 -1.12 40.77
CA GLU A 388 -4.09 -0.98 41.62
C GLU A 388 -2.79 -0.96 40.80
N ILE A 389 -2.68 -1.87 39.82
CA ILE A 389 -1.51 -1.95 38.93
C ILE A 389 -1.38 -0.67 38.09
N ALA A 390 -2.48 -0.17 37.53
CA ALA A 390 -2.48 1.04 36.71
C ALA A 390 -2.03 2.27 37.50
N GLU A 391 -2.60 2.48 38.69
CA GLU A 391 -2.25 3.60 39.58
C GLU A 391 -0.78 3.57 40.00
N GLN A 392 -0.28 2.40 40.39
CA GLN A 392 1.12 2.23 40.78
C GLN A 392 2.06 2.49 39.59
N ALA A 393 1.74 1.97 38.40
CA ALA A 393 2.56 2.15 37.21
C ALA A 393 2.65 3.63 36.79
N LEU A 394 1.53 4.33 36.72
CA LEU A 394 1.51 5.75 36.34
C LEU A 394 2.18 6.65 37.38
N SER A 395 1.97 6.36 38.68
CA SER A 395 2.63 7.10 39.77
C SER A 395 4.16 6.93 39.73
N ARG A 396 4.63 5.69 39.48
CA ARG A 396 6.06 5.43 39.29
C ARG A 396 6.59 6.08 38.02
N CYS A 397 5.84 6.07 36.92
CA CYS A 397 6.20 6.73 35.68
C CYS A 397 6.45 8.23 35.90
N ALA A 398 5.51 8.92 36.58
CA ALA A 398 5.65 10.32 36.94
C ALA A 398 6.91 10.59 37.79
N ALA A 399 7.17 9.74 38.79
CA ALA A 399 8.36 9.86 39.64
C ALA A 399 9.67 9.64 38.88
N VAL A 400 9.73 8.70 37.94
CA VAL A 400 10.91 8.48 37.08
C VAL A 400 11.13 9.68 36.15
N ARG A 401 10.09 10.14 35.44
CA ARG A 401 10.19 11.29 34.54
C ARG A 401 10.57 12.58 35.27
N LEU A 402 10.05 12.81 36.48
CA LEU A 402 10.41 13.97 37.29
C LEU A 402 11.90 13.96 37.69
N ARG A 403 12.43 12.80 38.10
CA ARG A 403 13.84 12.65 38.48
C ARG A 403 14.79 12.88 37.30
N ASN A 404 14.37 12.56 36.08
CA ASN A 404 15.19 12.70 34.88
C ASN A 404 15.06 14.05 34.18
N GLY A 405 14.33 15.01 34.75
CA GLY A 405 14.07 16.29 34.08
C GLY A 405 13.21 16.15 32.82
N GLY A 406 12.25 15.21 32.82
CA GLY A 406 11.35 14.96 31.72
C GLY A 406 10.60 16.21 31.25
N SER A 407 10.32 16.29 29.95
CA SER A 407 9.66 17.46 29.38
C SER A 407 8.26 17.70 30.00
N PRO A 408 7.80 18.96 30.10
CA PRO A 408 6.45 19.27 30.58
C PRO A 408 5.35 18.52 29.81
N MET A 409 5.57 18.29 28.50
CA MET A 409 4.65 17.54 27.65
C MET A 409 4.55 16.07 28.07
N ARG A 410 5.67 15.40 28.32
CA ARG A 410 5.67 14.01 28.81
C ARG A 410 5.07 13.87 30.19
N MET A 411 5.20 14.87 31.05
CA MET A 411 4.53 14.88 32.35
C MET A 411 3.02 15.04 32.20
N ALA A 412 2.57 15.93 31.30
CA ALA A 412 1.16 16.12 31.01
C ALA A 412 0.50 14.84 30.49
N GLU A 413 1.20 14.05 29.65
CA GLU A 413 0.71 12.73 29.19
C GLU A 413 0.45 11.77 30.36
N VAL A 414 1.34 11.70 31.35
CA VAL A 414 1.16 10.81 32.51
C VAL A 414 -0.02 11.26 33.36
N TYR A 415 -0.14 12.56 33.62
CA TYR A 415 -1.27 13.11 34.39
C TYR A 415 -2.60 12.93 33.66
N PHE A 416 -2.60 13.06 32.33
CA PHE A 416 -3.76 12.71 31.52
C PHE A 416 -4.13 11.23 31.70
N GLY A 417 -3.15 10.33 31.59
CA GLY A 417 -3.35 8.90 31.81
C GLY A 417 -3.85 8.56 33.23
N GLN A 418 -3.49 9.33 34.25
CA GLN A 418 -4.00 9.15 35.62
C GLN A 418 -5.43 9.64 35.81
N GLY A 419 -5.85 10.66 35.05
CA GLY A 419 -7.20 11.20 35.13
C GLY A 419 -8.24 10.39 34.36
N VAL A 420 -7.80 9.66 33.33
CA VAL A 420 -8.58 8.75 32.46
C VAL A 420 -8.87 7.44 33.18
#